data_AF-A0A966DDV4-F1
#
_entry.id   AF-A0A966DDV4-F1
#
_cell.length_a   1.000
_cell.length_b   1.000
_cell.length_c   1.000
_cell.angle_alpha   90.00
_cell.angle_beta   90.00
_cell.angle_gamma   90.00
#
_symmetry.space_group_name_H-M   'P 1'
#
loop_
_entity.id
_entity.type
_entity.pdbx_description
1 polymer ?
#
loop_
_entity_poly.entity_id
_entity_poly.type
_entity_poly.pdbx_seq_one_letter_code
_entity_poly.pdbx_strand_id
1 'polypeptide(L)'
;MLLRKFDFSDSESRDKFIFDKEIHLATWEHYCDCYSYTLEKIFNKGLKRNYAFNCRARAILFLIRHYFEICLKRNLTLNGYIFPNTHDLKELLNRFQDQKLIPVGFIDLVIELNYDIDGASFRYYLDNMTGKPFFDYGDQIELSEIIKKYNGILGSDKFKIDKICEPFDYDNRRKKWDFTFHMGECRGLGHIRTQYDEVIEFLVEGVLFESYDINKVYLPLLFLVRHSLELALKHNILEARKLTDIVSDKKIEKIHSLEQLYNFFGGSNGYINKVDIEKMDSKTKEQLNDYKGQYEELNTTIHQLDTNSMFFRFPVDSKGKNHSIYMKGHRLFEILKLYYLTDPFITFTNDVLIEEGLLTE
;
A
#
# COMPACT_ATOMS: atom_id res chain seq x y z
N MET A 1 7.04 -16.39 -3.16
CA MET A 1 7.16 -15.90 -4.54
C MET A 1 5.84 -15.26 -4.92
N LEU A 2 5.88 -13.94 -5.13
CA LEU A 2 4.74 -13.11 -5.51
C LEU A 2 4.43 -13.22 -7.00
N LEU A 3 3.24 -12.78 -7.40
CA LEU A 3 2.82 -12.64 -8.81
C LEU A 3 3.04 -13.90 -9.66
N ARG A 4 2.89 -15.10 -9.08
CA ARG A 4 3.27 -16.38 -9.74
C ARG A 4 2.52 -16.66 -11.04
N LYS A 5 1.37 -16.01 -11.22
CA LYS A 5 0.50 -16.17 -12.38
C LYS A 5 0.77 -15.13 -13.48
N PHE A 6 1.67 -14.17 -13.26
CA PHE A 6 2.08 -13.22 -14.28
C PHE A 6 3.25 -13.81 -15.05
N ASP A 7 3.05 -14.10 -16.34
CA ASP A 7 4.14 -14.37 -17.26
C ASP A 7 4.68 -13.05 -17.85
N PHE A 8 5.84 -12.60 -17.37
CA PHE A 8 6.48 -11.36 -17.85
C PHE A 8 7.07 -11.47 -19.26
N SER A 9 7.16 -12.69 -19.82
CA SER A 9 7.63 -12.93 -21.19
C SER A 9 6.49 -12.84 -22.21
N ASP A 10 5.27 -13.18 -21.80
CA ASP A 10 4.08 -13.11 -22.63
C ASP A 10 3.68 -11.65 -22.94
N SER A 11 3.44 -11.34 -24.22
CA SER A 11 3.01 -10.00 -24.64
C SER A 11 1.56 -9.72 -24.23
N GLU A 12 0.67 -10.70 -24.30
CA GLU A 12 -0.75 -10.48 -23.98
C GLU A 12 -0.93 -10.11 -22.49
N SER A 13 -0.25 -10.83 -21.60
CA SER A 13 -0.21 -10.53 -20.18
C SER A 13 0.36 -9.15 -19.90
N ARG A 14 1.43 -8.73 -20.60
CA ARG A 14 2.02 -7.40 -20.44
C ARG A 14 1.10 -6.28 -20.92
N ASP A 15 0.41 -6.47 -22.03
CA ASP A 15 -0.44 -5.44 -22.65
C ASP A 15 -1.67 -5.12 -21.77
N LYS A 16 -2.15 -6.07 -20.95
CA LYS A 16 -3.20 -5.83 -19.93
C LYS A 16 -2.80 -4.81 -18.85
N PHE A 17 -1.50 -4.58 -18.67
CA PHE A 17 -0.96 -3.63 -17.69
C PHE A 17 -0.49 -2.33 -18.36
N ILE A 18 -1.08 -2.00 -19.50
CA ILE A 18 -0.92 -0.69 -20.13
C ILE A 18 -2.14 0.16 -19.80
N PHE A 19 -1.94 1.26 -19.05
CA PHE A 19 -3.01 2.20 -18.75
C PHE A 19 -2.98 3.39 -19.72
N ASP A 20 -4.14 3.93 -20.04
CA ASP A 20 -4.28 5.10 -20.89
C ASP A 20 -4.09 6.38 -20.06
N LYS A 21 -3.00 7.10 -20.34
CA LYS A 21 -2.72 8.40 -19.70
C LYS A 21 -3.73 9.48 -20.07
N GLU A 22 -4.41 9.38 -21.22
CA GLU A 22 -5.38 10.38 -21.65
C GLU A 22 -6.69 10.22 -20.86
N ILE A 23 -6.92 9.03 -20.28
CA ILE A 23 -8.02 8.76 -19.34
C ILE A 23 -7.68 9.24 -17.91
N HIS A 24 -6.39 9.40 -17.58
CA HIS A 24 -6.02 9.91 -16.26
C HIS A 24 -6.45 11.36 -16.09
N LEU A 25 -7.28 11.60 -15.07
CA LEU A 25 -7.71 12.94 -14.67
C LEU A 25 -7.17 13.25 -13.27
N ALA A 26 -6.45 14.37 -13.16
CA ALA A 26 -5.99 14.91 -11.88
C ALA A 26 -7.15 15.60 -11.14
N THR A 27 -8.20 14.85 -10.82
CA THR A 27 -9.41 15.33 -10.13
C THR A 27 -9.74 14.45 -8.93
N TRP A 28 -10.38 15.04 -7.91
CA TRP A 28 -10.84 14.29 -6.74
C TRP A 28 -11.86 13.21 -7.08
N GLU A 29 -12.70 13.46 -8.09
CA GLU A 29 -13.70 12.50 -8.59
C GLU A 29 -13.03 11.26 -9.16
N HIS A 30 -12.08 11.41 -10.08
CA HIS A 30 -11.35 10.28 -10.67
C HIS A 30 -10.62 9.45 -9.61
N TYR A 31 -10.03 10.08 -8.60
CA TYR A 31 -9.36 9.35 -7.51
C TYR A 31 -10.38 8.60 -6.63
N CYS A 32 -11.52 9.21 -6.30
CA CYS A 32 -12.58 8.52 -5.58
C CYS A 32 -13.09 7.30 -6.37
N ASP A 33 -13.26 7.44 -7.69
CA ASP A 33 -13.69 6.35 -8.57
C ASP A 33 -12.67 5.21 -8.59
N CYS A 34 -11.38 5.52 -8.74
CA CYS A 34 -10.32 4.50 -8.75
C CYS A 34 -10.24 3.71 -7.44
N TYR A 35 -10.27 4.40 -6.30
CA TYR A 35 -10.19 3.75 -4.98
C TYR A 35 -11.48 3.01 -4.62
N SER A 36 -12.65 3.57 -4.91
CA SER A 36 -13.94 2.88 -4.69
C SER A 36 -14.09 1.64 -5.56
N TYR A 37 -13.77 1.74 -6.86
CA TYR A 37 -13.73 0.60 -7.77
C TYR A 37 -12.81 -0.51 -7.26
N THR A 38 -11.60 -0.15 -6.82
CA THR A 38 -10.63 -1.11 -6.29
C THR A 38 -11.15 -1.81 -5.04
N LEU A 39 -11.73 -1.07 -4.09
CA LEU A 39 -12.34 -1.64 -2.90
C LEU A 39 -13.49 -2.59 -3.27
N GLU A 40 -14.37 -2.17 -4.17
CA GLU A 40 -15.51 -2.98 -4.63
C GLU A 40 -15.03 -4.31 -5.23
N LYS A 41 -13.98 -4.26 -6.05
CA LYS A 41 -13.35 -5.46 -6.63
C LYS A 41 -12.73 -6.37 -5.58
N ILE A 42 -11.97 -5.82 -4.62
CA ILE A 42 -11.38 -6.58 -3.52
C ILE A 42 -12.48 -7.31 -2.74
N PHE A 43 -13.55 -6.61 -2.35
CA PHE A 43 -14.63 -7.23 -1.58
C PHE A 43 -15.42 -8.26 -2.40
N ASN A 44 -15.77 -7.96 -3.64
CA ASN A 44 -16.51 -8.88 -4.49
C ASN A 44 -15.74 -10.17 -4.76
N LYS A 45 -14.41 -10.09 -4.90
CA LYS A 45 -13.53 -11.24 -5.06
C LYS A 45 -13.39 -12.02 -3.75
N GLY A 46 -13.15 -11.33 -2.63
CA GLY A 46 -12.97 -11.98 -1.35
C GLY A 46 -14.24 -12.64 -0.81
N LEU A 47 -15.43 -12.06 -1.04
CA LEU A 47 -16.72 -12.64 -0.68
C LEU A 47 -17.01 -14.01 -1.33
N LYS A 48 -16.30 -14.33 -2.42
CA LYS A 48 -16.39 -15.63 -3.12
C LYS A 48 -15.38 -16.66 -2.60
N ARG A 49 -14.46 -16.26 -1.72
CA ARG A 49 -13.39 -17.09 -1.15
C ARG A 49 -13.62 -17.22 0.36
N ASN A 50 -13.04 -18.25 0.97
CA ASN A 50 -13.11 -18.43 2.42
C ASN A 50 -11.86 -17.84 3.07
N TYR A 51 -12.01 -17.11 4.18
CA TYR A 51 -10.90 -16.52 4.93
C TYR A 51 -10.04 -15.58 4.06
N ALA A 52 -10.73 -14.77 3.25
CA ALA A 52 -10.10 -13.96 2.23
C ALA A 52 -9.59 -12.61 2.74
N PHE A 53 -10.03 -12.13 3.91
CA PHE A 53 -9.78 -10.73 4.25
C PHE A 53 -8.84 -10.51 5.42
N ASN A 54 -8.83 -11.38 6.43
CA ASN A 54 -7.99 -11.16 7.62
C ASN A 54 -6.48 -11.07 7.27
N CYS A 55 -5.98 -11.93 6.37
CA CYS A 55 -4.60 -11.86 5.88
C CYS A 55 -4.30 -10.65 4.98
N ARG A 56 -5.29 -9.79 4.71
CA ARG A 56 -5.21 -8.57 3.89
C ARG A 56 -5.62 -7.32 4.67
N ALA A 57 -5.86 -7.45 5.98
CA ALA A 57 -6.54 -6.47 6.81
C ALA A 57 -5.91 -5.08 6.77
N ARG A 58 -4.61 -4.97 7.01
CA ARG A 58 -3.83 -3.72 7.04
C ARG A 58 -3.97 -2.93 5.74
N ALA A 59 -3.72 -3.59 4.62
CA ALA A 59 -3.81 -2.97 3.29
C ALA A 59 -5.25 -2.56 2.95
N ILE A 60 -6.25 -3.39 3.26
CA ILE A 60 -7.67 -3.06 3.02
C ILE A 60 -8.10 -1.86 3.87
N LEU A 61 -7.82 -1.87 5.18
CA LEU A 61 -8.16 -0.76 6.06
C LEU A 61 -7.47 0.54 5.64
N PHE A 62 -6.22 0.45 5.20
CA PHE A 62 -5.52 1.62 4.68
C PHE A 62 -6.19 2.18 3.42
N LEU A 63 -6.62 1.32 2.48
CA LEU A 63 -7.37 1.75 1.29
C LEU A 63 -8.72 2.38 1.66
N ILE A 64 -9.46 1.82 2.62
CA ILE A 64 -10.75 2.38 3.07
C ILE A 64 -10.53 3.75 3.70
N ARG A 65 -9.56 3.86 4.62
CA ARG A 65 -9.24 5.11 5.31
C ARG A 65 -8.77 6.18 4.31
N HIS A 66 -7.96 5.80 3.33
CA HIS A 66 -7.55 6.70 2.25
C HIS A 66 -8.74 7.11 1.36
N TYR A 67 -9.64 6.18 1.02
CA TYR A 67 -10.88 6.48 0.31
C TYR A 67 -11.74 7.51 1.08
N PHE A 68 -11.84 7.40 2.41
CA PHE A 68 -12.58 8.38 3.22
C PHE A 68 -11.91 9.76 3.18
N GLU A 69 -10.57 9.82 3.21
CA GLU A 69 -9.84 11.08 3.09
C GLU A 69 -10.12 11.78 1.76
N ILE A 70 -10.00 11.06 0.64
CA ILE A 70 -10.27 11.64 -0.70
C ILE A 70 -11.75 11.99 -0.87
N CYS A 71 -12.66 11.20 -0.28
CA CYS A 71 -14.10 11.49 -0.29
C CYS A 71 -14.42 12.79 0.46
N LEU A 72 -13.81 13.02 1.64
CA LEU A 72 -13.94 14.27 2.38
C LEU A 72 -13.37 15.45 1.58
N LYS A 73 -12.17 15.32 1.01
CA LYS A 73 -11.53 16.38 0.20
C LYS A 73 -12.33 16.69 -1.07
N ARG A 74 -12.89 15.67 -1.74
CA ARG A 74 -13.82 15.82 -2.86
C ARG A 74 -15.03 16.64 -2.45
N ASN A 75 -15.67 16.29 -1.34
CA ASN A 75 -16.89 16.94 -0.89
C ASN A 75 -16.66 18.36 -0.33
N LEU A 76 -15.51 18.63 0.29
CA LEU A 76 -15.10 19.99 0.63
C LEU A 76 -14.95 20.84 -0.64
N THR A 77 -14.26 20.31 -1.65
CA THR A 77 -14.10 20.98 -2.96
C THR A 77 -15.44 21.22 -3.65
N LEU A 78 -16.34 20.22 -3.67
CA LEU A 78 -17.68 20.31 -4.26
C LEU A 78 -18.50 21.47 -3.68
N ASN A 79 -18.35 21.73 -2.38
CA ASN A 79 -19.05 22.82 -1.68
C ASN A 79 -18.25 24.14 -1.65
N GLY A 80 -17.13 24.23 -2.36
CA GLY A 80 -16.29 25.43 -2.41
C GLY A 80 -15.54 25.72 -1.11
N TYR A 81 -15.40 24.75 -0.22
CA TYR A 81 -14.68 24.89 1.04
C TYR A 81 -13.19 24.66 0.86
N ILE A 82 -12.39 25.57 1.43
CA ILE A 82 -10.93 25.43 1.49
C ILE A 82 -10.59 24.46 2.63
N PHE A 83 -9.64 23.57 2.38
CA PHE A 83 -9.14 22.64 3.40
C PHE A 83 -7.61 22.66 3.45
N PRO A 84 -7.02 22.40 4.62
CA PRO A 84 -5.57 22.39 4.79
C PRO A 84 -4.95 21.14 4.17
N ASN A 85 -3.63 21.20 3.95
CA ASN A 85 -2.85 20.01 3.60
C ASN A 85 -2.67 19.12 4.83
N THR A 86 -3.74 18.42 5.19
CA THR A 86 -3.82 17.49 6.32
C THR A 86 -4.27 16.12 5.84
N HIS A 87 -3.92 15.10 6.61
CA HIS A 87 -4.46 13.75 6.47
C HIS A 87 -5.50 13.43 7.55
N ASP A 88 -5.63 14.25 8.61
CA ASP A 88 -6.55 13.98 9.72
C ASP A 88 -8.00 14.07 9.26
N LEU A 89 -8.72 12.96 9.34
CA LEU A 89 -10.11 12.89 8.93
C LEU A 89 -11.02 13.77 9.81
N LYS A 90 -10.72 13.90 11.12
CA LYS A 90 -11.48 14.76 12.03
C LYS A 90 -11.27 16.22 11.69
N GLU A 91 -10.04 16.62 11.36
CA GLU A 91 -9.78 17.98 10.92
C GLU A 91 -10.54 18.29 9.62
N LEU A 92 -10.56 17.38 8.66
CA LEU A 92 -11.31 17.53 7.41
C LEU A 92 -12.83 17.64 7.65
N LEU A 93 -13.41 16.81 8.53
CA LEU A 93 -14.82 16.93 8.93
C LEU A 93 -15.14 18.32 9.49
N ASN A 94 -14.26 18.87 10.34
CA ASN A 94 -14.44 20.19 10.94
C ASN A 94 -14.32 21.35 9.93
N ARG A 95 -13.87 21.10 8.69
CA ARG A 95 -13.80 22.13 7.64
C ARG A 95 -15.14 22.36 6.93
N PHE A 96 -16.13 21.49 7.11
CA PHE A 96 -17.47 21.77 6.61
C PHE A 96 -18.13 22.86 7.46
N GLN A 97 -18.43 24.00 6.84
CA GLN A 97 -19.10 25.11 7.52
C GLN A 97 -20.55 24.77 7.89
N ASP A 98 -21.22 23.96 7.07
CA ASP A 98 -22.52 23.37 7.38
C ASP A 98 -22.38 21.86 7.59
N GLN A 99 -22.39 21.45 8.86
CA GLN A 99 -22.27 20.04 9.26
C GLN A 99 -23.49 19.19 8.82
N LYS A 100 -24.64 19.81 8.50
CA LYS A 100 -25.83 19.09 8.02
C LYS A 100 -25.65 18.50 6.63
N LEU A 101 -24.62 18.93 5.90
CA LEU A 101 -24.27 18.37 4.60
C LEU A 101 -23.70 16.95 4.71
N ILE A 102 -23.07 16.62 5.84
CA ILE A 102 -22.43 15.33 6.05
C ILE A 102 -23.47 14.37 6.63
N PRO A 103 -23.70 13.19 6.02
CA PRO A 103 -24.56 12.18 6.62
C PRO A 103 -24.03 11.75 7.98
N VAL A 104 -24.90 11.68 9.00
CA VAL A 104 -24.52 11.32 10.38
C VAL A 104 -23.75 9.99 10.42
N GLY A 105 -24.23 8.98 9.69
CA GLY A 105 -23.54 7.69 9.61
C GLY A 105 -22.12 7.78 9.04
N PHE A 106 -21.82 8.76 8.17
CA PHE A 106 -20.47 8.96 7.65
C PHE A 106 -19.54 9.55 8.71
N ILE A 107 -20.04 10.48 9.54
CA ILE A 107 -19.29 11.06 10.67
C ILE A 107 -18.87 9.96 11.64
N ASP A 108 -19.82 9.09 12.02
CA ASP A 108 -19.57 7.98 12.95
C ASP A 108 -18.49 7.03 12.41
N LEU A 109 -18.56 6.68 11.13
CA LEU A 109 -17.57 5.81 10.49
C LEU A 109 -16.18 6.45 10.41
N VAL A 110 -16.10 7.75 10.13
CA VAL A 110 -14.83 8.47 10.15
C VAL A 110 -14.22 8.43 11.54
N ILE A 111 -15.01 8.65 12.59
CA ILE A 111 -14.53 8.59 13.98
C ILE A 111 -14.03 7.17 14.31
N GLU A 112 -14.78 6.14 13.91
CA GLU A 112 -14.46 4.72 14.13
C GLU A 112 -13.15 4.28 13.43
N LEU A 113 -12.82 4.89 12.28
CA LEU A 113 -11.60 4.58 11.52
C LEU A 113 -10.42 5.54 11.79
N ASN A 114 -10.57 6.57 12.62
CA ASN A 114 -9.53 7.56 12.89
C ASN A 114 -8.62 7.15 14.07
N TYR A 115 -7.93 6.02 13.92
CA TYR A 115 -6.97 5.50 14.91
C TYR A 115 -5.75 6.41 15.08
N ASP A 116 -5.37 7.10 14.01
CA ASP A 116 -4.25 8.04 13.97
C ASP A 116 -4.46 9.10 12.89
N ILE A 117 -3.53 10.05 12.81
CA ILE A 117 -3.64 11.25 11.98
C ILE A 117 -3.60 10.91 10.48
N ASP A 118 -2.79 9.93 10.06
CA ASP A 118 -2.45 9.72 8.65
C ASP A 118 -2.53 8.27 8.17
N GLY A 119 -3.04 7.36 9.01
CA GLY A 119 -3.13 5.93 8.70
C GLY A 119 -1.79 5.19 8.82
N ALA A 120 -0.78 5.76 9.48
CA ALA A 120 0.44 5.06 9.88
C ALA A 120 0.12 3.77 10.66
N SER A 121 -0.95 3.76 11.44
CA SER A 121 -1.48 2.60 12.17
C SER A 121 -1.71 1.39 11.27
N PHE A 122 -2.16 1.58 10.03
CA PHE A 122 -2.37 0.47 9.09
C PHE A 122 -1.12 0.14 8.24
N ARG A 123 -0.10 1.00 8.28
CA ARG A 123 1.14 0.86 7.51
C ARG A 123 2.29 0.29 8.32
N TYR A 124 2.36 0.61 9.61
CA TYR A 124 3.50 0.28 10.47
C TYR A 124 3.04 -0.42 11.74
N TYR A 125 3.96 -1.18 12.34
CA TYR A 125 3.68 -1.90 13.58
C TYR A 125 3.77 -0.98 14.79
N LEU A 126 4.83 -0.16 14.88
CA LEU A 126 5.09 0.74 16.00
C LEU A 126 4.66 2.17 15.67
N ASP A 127 4.06 2.83 16.64
CA ASP A 127 3.91 4.27 16.66
C ASP A 127 5.27 4.91 16.96
N ASN A 128 5.77 5.71 16.02
CA ASN A 128 7.06 6.39 16.13
C ASN A 128 7.12 7.44 17.26
N MET A 129 5.97 7.92 17.77
CA MET A 129 5.92 8.87 18.88
C MET A 129 6.04 8.17 20.24
N THR A 130 5.33 7.05 20.41
CA THR A 130 5.26 6.34 21.69
C THR A 130 6.24 5.17 21.79
N GLY A 131 6.75 4.68 20.66
CA GLY A 131 7.57 3.47 20.56
C GLY A 131 6.80 2.18 20.83
N LYS A 132 5.46 2.25 20.95
CA LYS A 132 4.59 1.10 21.26
C LYS A 132 3.88 0.60 20.00
N PRO A 133 3.42 -0.66 19.97
CA PRO A 133 2.56 -1.14 18.91
C PRO A 133 1.30 -0.27 18.77
N PHE A 134 0.85 -0.05 17.53
CA PHE A 134 -0.44 0.62 17.30
C PHE A 134 -1.65 -0.22 17.76
N PHE A 135 -1.50 -1.54 17.78
CA PHE A 135 -2.53 -2.49 18.15
C PHE A 135 -1.95 -3.57 19.05
N ASP A 136 -2.64 -3.85 20.15
CA ASP A 136 -2.31 -4.86 21.13
C ASP A 136 -3.03 -6.18 20.83
N TYR A 137 -2.64 -7.24 21.54
CA TYR A 137 -3.29 -8.54 21.42
C TYR A 137 -4.74 -8.46 21.86
N GLY A 138 -5.66 -8.88 20.99
CA GLY A 138 -7.10 -8.80 21.22
C GLY A 138 -7.80 -7.64 20.49
N ASP A 139 -7.04 -6.69 19.93
CA ASP A 139 -7.63 -5.63 19.12
C ASP A 139 -8.25 -6.20 17.86
N GLN A 140 -9.53 -5.88 17.67
CA GLN A 140 -10.34 -6.36 16.56
C GLN A 140 -11.09 -5.22 15.90
N ILE A 141 -11.19 -5.30 14.58
CA ILE A 141 -12.04 -4.40 13.79
C ILE A 141 -13.10 -5.26 13.09
N GLU A 142 -14.37 -5.09 13.48
CA GLU A 142 -15.51 -5.74 12.84
C GLU A 142 -15.88 -5.02 11.53
N LEU A 143 -15.11 -5.25 10.48
CA LEU A 143 -15.29 -4.57 9.20
C LEU A 143 -16.69 -4.81 8.60
N SER A 144 -17.35 -5.93 8.92
CA SER A 144 -18.72 -6.19 8.46
C SER A 144 -19.71 -5.14 8.95
N GLU A 145 -19.56 -4.66 10.19
CA GLU A 145 -20.44 -3.62 10.76
C GLU A 145 -20.15 -2.25 10.13
N ILE A 146 -18.86 -1.96 9.88
CA ILE A 146 -18.44 -0.75 9.16
C ILE A 146 -19.04 -0.73 7.76
N ILE A 147 -18.94 -1.83 7.01
CA ILE A 147 -19.50 -1.92 5.65
C ILE A 147 -21.04 -1.89 5.67
N LYS A 148 -21.68 -2.53 6.66
CA LYS A 148 -23.14 -2.48 6.85
C LYS A 148 -23.63 -1.05 7.08
N LYS A 149 -22.99 -0.31 7.99
CA LYS A 149 -23.26 1.12 8.22
C LYS A 149 -23.02 1.93 6.95
N TYR A 150 -21.88 1.73 6.29
CA TYR A 150 -21.51 2.47 5.08
C TYR A 150 -22.53 2.30 3.96
N ASN A 151 -22.96 1.06 3.68
CA ASN A 151 -23.94 0.77 2.65
C ASN A 151 -25.34 1.32 2.97
N GLY A 152 -25.62 1.68 4.23
CA GLY A 152 -26.83 2.37 4.64
C GLY A 152 -26.79 3.89 4.45
N ILE A 153 -25.64 4.47 4.10
CA ILE A 153 -25.50 5.92 3.94
C ILE A 153 -25.99 6.32 2.55
N LEU A 154 -26.91 7.28 2.51
CA LEU A 154 -27.38 7.89 1.27
C LEU A 154 -26.56 9.14 0.97
N GLY A 155 -25.97 9.19 -0.22
CA GLY A 155 -25.38 10.42 -0.76
C GLY A 155 -26.44 11.47 -1.09
N SER A 156 -25.99 12.68 -1.37
CA SER A 156 -26.82 13.79 -1.83
C SER A 156 -26.10 14.57 -2.92
N ASP A 157 -26.76 15.59 -3.48
CA ASP A 157 -26.11 16.49 -4.43
C ASP A 157 -24.98 17.32 -3.84
N LYS A 158 -25.00 17.50 -2.51
CA LYS A 158 -23.99 18.26 -1.78
C LYS A 158 -23.00 17.38 -1.03
N PHE A 159 -23.22 16.06 -1.00
CA PHE A 159 -22.30 15.09 -0.40
C PHE A 159 -22.33 13.78 -1.18
N LYS A 160 -21.37 13.61 -2.09
CA LYS A 160 -21.23 12.44 -2.95
C LYS A 160 -20.53 11.31 -2.20
N ILE A 161 -21.07 10.10 -2.32
CA ILE A 161 -20.58 8.87 -1.72
C ILE A 161 -20.59 7.81 -2.81
N ASP A 162 -19.49 7.08 -2.95
CA ASP A 162 -19.35 6.02 -3.95
C ASP A 162 -19.57 4.67 -3.28
N LYS A 163 -19.93 3.67 -4.09
CA LYS A 163 -20.05 2.31 -3.59
C LYS A 163 -18.67 1.69 -3.42
N ILE A 164 -18.36 1.18 -2.23
CA ILE A 164 -17.10 0.47 -1.98
C ILE A 164 -17.31 -1.04 -1.84
N CYS A 165 -18.53 -1.52 -1.61
CA CYS A 165 -18.83 -2.94 -1.44
C CYS A 165 -20.30 -3.22 -1.77
N GLU A 166 -20.58 -4.34 -2.44
CA GLU A 166 -21.94 -4.84 -2.60
C GLU A 166 -22.54 -5.25 -1.24
N PRO A 167 -23.83 -4.95 -0.97
CA PRO A 167 -24.50 -5.52 0.18
C PRO A 167 -24.44 -7.05 0.16
N PHE A 168 -24.19 -7.64 1.32
CA PHE A 168 -24.18 -9.08 1.51
C PHE A 168 -24.92 -9.42 2.80
N ASP A 169 -25.18 -10.70 3.03
CA ASP A 169 -25.73 -11.18 4.30
C ASP A 169 -24.74 -10.92 5.45
N TYR A 170 -24.89 -9.76 6.10
CA TYR A 170 -24.04 -9.29 7.19
C TYR A 170 -24.15 -10.13 8.46
N ASP A 171 -25.30 -10.80 8.64
CA ASP A 171 -25.59 -11.57 9.85
C ASP A 171 -25.13 -13.03 9.71
N ASN A 172 -24.64 -13.41 8.52
CA ASN A 172 -23.97 -14.69 8.30
C ASN A 172 -22.70 -14.80 9.15
N ARG A 173 -22.71 -15.70 10.15
CA ARG A 173 -21.59 -15.91 11.08
C ARG A 173 -20.23 -16.11 10.39
N ARG A 174 -20.19 -16.85 9.27
CA ARG A 174 -18.95 -17.12 8.54
C ARG A 174 -18.42 -15.86 7.87
N LYS A 175 -19.29 -15.08 7.23
CA LYS A 175 -18.91 -13.80 6.60
C LYS A 175 -18.50 -12.80 7.66
N LYS A 176 -19.25 -12.68 8.76
CA LYS A 176 -18.90 -11.81 9.88
C LYS A 176 -17.50 -12.13 10.42
N TRP A 177 -17.18 -13.41 10.58
CA TRP A 177 -15.84 -13.84 11.00
C TRP A 177 -14.75 -13.47 9.99
N ASP A 178 -14.96 -13.70 8.70
CA ASP A 178 -13.98 -13.34 7.66
C ASP A 178 -13.71 -11.82 7.60
N PHE A 179 -14.72 -11.01 7.89
CA PHE A 179 -14.62 -9.56 8.00
C PHE A 179 -14.19 -9.06 9.40
N THR A 180 -13.83 -9.95 10.32
CA THR A 180 -13.28 -9.54 11.62
C THR A 180 -11.75 -9.55 11.52
N PHE A 181 -11.15 -8.37 11.61
CA PHE A 181 -9.72 -8.19 11.44
C PHE A 181 -9.02 -8.21 12.80
N HIS A 182 -8.20 -9.23 13.04
CA HIS A 182 -7.45 -9.42 14.28
C HIS A 182 -6.14 -8.64 14.22
N MET A 183 -6.19 -7.34 14.53
CA MET A 183 -5.12 -6.38 14.26
C MET A 183 -3.84 -6.69 15.07
N GLY A 184 -3.98 -7.22 16.28
CA GLY A 184 -2.87 -7.60 17.16
C GLY A 184 -2.10 -8.87 16.78
N GLU A 185 -2.60 -9.65 15.82
CA GLU A 185 -1.93 -10.86 15.32
C GLU A 185 -0.86 -10.53 14.26
N CYS A 186 -0.99 -9.38 13.57
CA CYS A 186 -0.03 -8.91 12.59
C CYS A 186 1.08 -8.10 13.27
N ARG A 187 2.18 -8.79 13.62
CA ARG A 187 3.31 -8.21 14.38
C ARG A 187 4.53 -7.92 13.52
N GLY A 188 5.02 -6.69 13.56
CA GLY A 188 6.24 -6.30 12.84
C GLY A 188 6.03 -6.03 11.35
N LEU A 189 7.04 -5.43 10.73
CA LEU A 189 6.95 -4.94 9.35
C LEU A 189 6.85 -6.07 8.31
N GLY A 190 7.54 -7.19 8.53
CA GLY A 190 7.47 -8.36 7.64
C GLY A 190 6.05 -8.91 7.51
N HIS A 191 5.32 -9.09 8.62
CA HIS A 191 3.93 -9.55 8.58
C HIS A 191 2.97 -8.51 8.00
N ILE A 192 3.19 -7.21 8.23
CA ILE A 192 2.33 -6.18 7.62
C ILE A 192 2.53 -6.20 6.11
N ARG A 193 3.77 -6.26 5.64
CA ARG A 193 4.10 -6.32 4.22
C ARG A 193 3.40 -7.48 3.51
N THR A 194 3.38 -8.68 4.09
CA THR A 194 2.68 -9.82 3.44
C THR A 194 1.20 -9.53 3.22
N GLN A 195 0.55 -8.73 4.07
CA GLN A 195 -0.85 -8.33 3.83
C GLN A 195 -1.01 -7.38 2.65
N TYR A 196 -0.01 -6.52 2.38
CA TYR A 196 0.03 -5.71 1.16
C TYR A 196 0.26 -6.57 -0.07
N ASP A 197 1.20 -7.52 0.02
CA ASP A 197 1.52 -8.44 -1.07
C ASP A 197 0.28 -9.24 -1.51
N GLU A 198 -0.49 -9.73 -0.53
CA GLU A 198 -1.72 -10.48 -0.76
C GLU A 198 -2.84 -9.65 -1.43
N VAL A 199 -2.90 -8.33 -1.19
CA VAL A 199 -3.84 -7.43 -1.91
C VAL A 199 -3.31 -7.13 -3.32
N ILE A 200 -2.02 -6.88 -3.47
CA ILE A 200 -1.38 -6.62 -4.77
C ILE A 200 -1.61 -7.82 -5.71
N GLU A 201 -1.38 -9.05 -5.24
CA GLU A 201 -1.63 -10.26 -6.02
C GLU A 201 -3.12 -10.39 -6.38
N PHE A 202 -4.03 -10.05 -5.46
CA PHE A 202 -5.48 -10.03 -5.74
C PHE A 202 -5.85 -9.13 -6.92
N LEU A 203 -5.27 -7.93 -6.97
CA LEU A 203 -5.51 -6.93 -8.01
C LEU A 203 -4.85 -7.33 -9.34
N VAL A 204 -3.60 -7.79 -9.30
CA VAL A 204 -2.87 -8.25 -10.50
C VAL A 204 -3.60 -9.43 -11.14
N GLU A 205 -4.02 -10.43 -10.35
CA GLU A 205 -4.84 -11.53 -10.87
C GLU A 205 -6.16 -11.04 -11.47
N GLY A 206 -6.79 -10.04 -10.85
CA GLY A 206 -8.04 -9.47 -11.35
C GLY A 206 -7.88 -8.81 -12.72
N VAL A 207 -6.74 -8.17 -12.98
CA VAL A 207 -6.43 -7.59 -14.30
C VAL A 207 -6.06 -8.67 -15.31
N LEU A 208 -5.31 -9.70 -14.90
CA LEU A 208 -4.88 -10.79 -15.79
C LEU A 208 -6.04 -11.68 -16.26
N PHE A 209 -6.91 -12.07 -15.32
CA PHE A 209 -7.85 -13.18 -15.50
C PHE A 209 -9.32 -12.81 -15.26
N GLU A 210 -9.59 -11.63 -14.74
CA GLU A 210 -10.94 -11.13 -14.50
C GLU A 210 -11.16 -9.85 -15.31
N SER A 211 -12.32 -9.22 -15.16
CA SER A 211 -12.69 -8.01 -15.91
C SER A 211 -12.30 -6.74 -15.14
N TYR A 212 -11.11 -6.68 -14.54
CA TYR A 212 -10.68 -5.49 -13.82
C TYR A 212 -10.13 -4.48 -14.83
N ASP A 213 -10.58 -3.24 -14.71
CA ASP A 213 -10.13 -2.14 -15.57
C ASP A 213 -8.83 -1.56 -15.00
N ILE A 214 -7.72 -1.76 -15.72
CA ILE A 214 -6.40 -1.24 -15.33
C ILE A 214 -6.44 0.28 -15.11
N ASN A 215 -7.24 1.02 -15.89
CA ASN A 215 -7.37 2.48 -15.77
C ASN A 215 -8.07 2.93 -14.48
N LYS A 216 -8.69 2.00 -13.75
CA LYS A 216 -9.33 2.28 -12.45
C LYS A 216 -8.56 1.71 -11.27
N VAL A 217 -7.73 0.67 -11.46
CA VAL A 217 -6.98 0.05 -10.36
C VAL A 217 -5.54 0.53 -10.22
N TYR A 218 -4.97 1.15 -11.26
CA TYR A 218 -3.53 1.47 -11.29
C TYR A 218 -3.09 2.41 -10.14
N LEU A 219 -3.91 3.39 -9.76
CA LEU A 219 -3.59 4.33 -8.66
C LEU A 219 -3.44 3.58 -7.32
N PRO A 220 -4.47 2.87 -6.80
CA PRO A 220 -4.31 2.03 -5.62
C PRO A 220 -3.22 0.98 -5.74
N LEU A 221 -3.11 0.30 -6.90
CA LEU A 221 -2.11 -0.75 -7.11
C LEU A 221 -0.69 -0.22 -6.96
N LEU A 222 -0.35 0.88 -7.63
CA LEU A 222 0.99 1.48 -7.57
C LEU A 222 1.29 2.03 -6.18
N PHE A 223 0.28 2.59 -5.51
CA PHE A 223 0.43 3.00 -4.12
C PHE A 223 0.78 1.82 -3.20
N LEU A 224 0.07 0.68 -3.32
CA LEU A 224 0.33 -0.52 -2.53
C LEU A 224 1.71 -1.12 -2.83
N VAL A 225 2.07 -1.27 -4.12
CA VAL A 225 3.38 -1.81 -4.54
C VAL A 225 4.52 -0.98 -3.96
N ARG A 226 4.43 0.34 -4.11
CA ARG A 226 5.42 1.28 -3.57
C ARG A 226 5.56 1.10 -2.06
N HIS A 227 4.45 0.99 -1.33
CA HIS A 227 4.50 0.86 0.12
C HIS A 227 4.99 -0.52 0.58
N SER A 228 4.63 -1.61 -0.10
CA SER A 228 5.17 -2.94 0.20
C SER A 228 6.71 -2.97 0.08
N LEU A 229 7.26 -2.36 -0.99
CA LEU A 229 8.72 -2.23 -1.14
C LEU A 229 9.36 -1.44 0.01
N GLU A 230 8.71 -0.38 0.49
CA GLU A 230 9.20 0.40 1.64
C GLU A 230 9.27 -0.49 2.89
N LEU A 231 8.22 -1.28 3.16
CA LEU A 231 8.16 -2.17 4.31
C LEU A 231 9.20 -3.30 4.22
N ALA A 232 9.38 -3.88 3.03
CA ALA A 232 10.37 -4.92 2.79
C ALA A 232 11.79 -4.41 3.10
N LEU A 233 12.16 -3.26 2.54
CA LEU A 233 13.48 -2.66 2.77
C LEU A 233 13.69 -2.27 4.23
N LYS A 234 12.71 -1.63 4.85
CA LYS A 234 12.79 -1.26 6.28
C LYS A 234 12.97 -2.49 7.14
N HIS A 235 12.16 -3.52 6.94
CA HIS A 235 12.25 -4.76 7.69
C HIS A 235 13.65 -5.37 7.55
N ASN A 236 14.12 -5.56 6.31
CA ASN A 236 15.43 -6.14 6.05
C ASN A 236 16.57 -5.36 6.72
N ILE A 237 16.63 -4.03 6.53
CA ILE A 237 17.71 -3.21 7.09
C ILE A 237 17.68 -3.22 8.63
N LEU A 238 16.48 -3.18 9.23
CA LEU A 238 16.32 -3.20 10.69
C LEU A 238 16.68 -4.57 11.30
N GLU A 239 16.38 -5.68 10.64
CA GLU A 239 16.84 -7.00 11.09
C GLU A 239 18.36 -7.13 10.94
N ALA A 240 18.93 -6.67 9.82
CA ALA A 240 20.39 -6.70 9.62
C ALA A 240 21.11 -5.89 10.72
N ARG A 241 20.58 -4.73 11.11
CA ARG A 241 21.15 -3.89 12.19
C ARG A 241 21.27 -4.62 13.53
N LYS A 242 20.37 -5.58 13.82
CA LYS A 242 20.46 -6.35 15.07
C LYS A 242 21.62 -7.33 15.08
N LEU A 243 22.15 -7.66 13.91
CA LEU A 243 23.13 -8.73 13.71
C LEU A 243 24.52 -8.18 13.37
N THR A 244 24.67 -6.87 13.14
CA THR A 244 25.95 -6.29 12.74
C THR A 244 25.98 -4.76 12.85
N ASP A 245 27.17 -4.21 13.11
CA ASP A 245 27.43 -2.76 13.18
C ASP A 245 27.70 -2.10 11.81
N ILE A 246 27.78 -2.87 10.72
CA ILE A 246 28.05 -2.31 9.38
C ILE A 246 26.86 -1.51 8.81
N VAL A 247 25.66 -1.74 9.36
CA VAL A 247 24.42 -1.07 8.99
C VAL A 247 24.37 0.30 9.66
N SER A 248 23.96 1.33 8.92
CA SER A 248 23.93 2.71 9.45
C SER A 248 22.94 2.88 10.61
N ASP A 249 23.34 3.65 11.63
CA ASP A 249 22.51 4.09 12.78
C ASP A 249 21.43 5.14 12.46
N LYS A 250 21.25 5.50 11.19
CA LYS A 250 20.20 6.45 10.80
C LYS A 250 18.82 5.94 11.19
N LYS A 251 17.89 6.85 11.48
CA LYS A 251 16.49 6.53 11.82
C LYS A 251 15.70 6.04 10.58
N ILE A 252 15.98 4.81 10.16
CA ILE A 252 15.38 4.12 8.98
C ILE A 252 13.85 4.14 9.04
N GLU A 253 13.29 4.07 10.24
CA GLU A 253 11.85 4.10 10.51
C GLU A 253 11.18 5.36 9.93
N LYS A 254 11.90 6.49 9.89
CA LYS A 254 11.42 7.79 9.40
C LYS A 254 11.68 8.02 7.91
N ILE A 255 12.43 7.14 7.25
CA ILE A 255 12.75 7.28 5.83
C ILE A 255 11.62 6.67 5.03
N HIS A 256 10.98 7.46 4.16
CA HIS A 256 9.94 6.94 3.28
C HIS A 256 10.44 6.67 1.87
N SER A 257 11.44 7.40 1.38
CA SER A 257 11.96 7.25 0.02
C SER A 257 12.53 5.85 -0.19
N LEU A 258 12.01 5.15 -1.20
CA LEU A 258 12.56 3.89 -1.68
C LEU A 258 14.01 4.06 -2.12
N GLU A 259 14.31 5.11 -2.91
CA GLU A 259 15.68 5.38 -3.35
C GLU A 259 16.66 5.47 -2.17
N GLN A 260 16.30 6.20 -1.11
CA GLN A 260 17.14 6.30 0.09
C GLN A 260 17.27 4.94 0.79
N LEU A 261 16.17 4.22 0.99
CA LEU A 261 16.19 2.90 1.62
C LEU A 261 17.03 1.89 0.83
N TYR A 262 16.89 1.86 -0.49
CA TYR A 262 17.71 1.03 -1.36
C TYR A 262 19.20 1.38 -1.29
N ASN A 263 19.54 2.68 -1.19
CA ASN A 263 20.91 3.11 -0.98
C ASN A 263 21.50 2.64 0.36
N PHE A 264 20.67 2.41 1.39
CA PHE A 264 21.10 1.79 2.66
C PHE A 264 21.20 0.26 2.58
N PHE A 265 20.43 -0.36 1.69
CA PHE A 265 20.45 -1.80 1.47
C PHE A 265 21.58 -2.21 0.52
N GLY A 266 21.44 -1.93 -0.78
CA GLY A 266 22.29 -2.44 -1.86
C GLY A 266 23.02 -1.39 -2.71
N GLY A 267 22.74 -0.09 -2.53
CA GLY A 267 23.47 0.98 -3.22
C GLY A 267 24.93 1.10 -2.77
N SER A 268 25.70 2.05 -3.33
CA SER A 268 27.15 2.18 -3.07
C SER A 268 27.55 2.29 -1.59
N ASN A 269 26.65 2.81 -0.74
CA ASN A 269 26.83 2.92 0.71
C ASN A 269 26.06 1.86 1.51
N GLY A 270 25.39 0.94 0.82
CA GLY A 270 24.54 -0.09 1.38
C GLY A 270 25.33 -1.15 2.11
N TYR A 271 24.72 -1.74 3.14
CA TYR A 271 25.43 -2.72 3.99
C TYR A 271 25.82 -3.99 3.21
N ILE A 272 25.06 -4.35 2.17
CA ILE A 272 25.38 -5.48 1.28
C ILE A 272 26.71 -5.31 0.55
N ASN A 273 27.19 -4.09 0.34
CA ASN A 273 28.49 -3.84 -0.28
C ASN A 273 29.65 -3.79 0.74
N LYS A 274 29.34 -3.90 2.04
CA LYS A 274 30.33 -3.88 3.12
C LYS A 274 30.60 -5.26 3.70
N VAL A 275 29.75 -6.25 3.41
CA VAL A 275 29.98 -7.65 3.83
C VAL A 275 31.17 -8.23 3.08
N ASP A 276 31.90 -9.12 3.74
CA ASP A 276 33.09 -9.78 3.18
C ASP A 276 32.69 -10.89 2.19
N ILE A 277 32.35 -10.51 0.96
CA ILE A 277 31.85 -11.43 -0.08
C ILE A 277 32.83 -12.54 -0.47
N GLU A 278 34.10 -12.46 -0.07
CA GLU A 278 35.09 -13.50 -0.36
C GLU A 278 34.88 -14.76 0.50
N LYS A 279 34.09 -14.66 1.58
CA LYS A 279 33.68 -15.81 2.38
C LYS A 279 32.47 -16.55 1.80
N MET A 280 31.75 -15.93 0.85
CA MET A 280 30.59 -16.56 0.23
C MET A 280 31.00 -17.70 -0.68
N ASP A 281 30.19 -18.75 -0.73
CA ASP A 281 30.30 -19.75 -1.78
C ASP A 281 30.11 -19.13 -3.19
N SER A 282 30.70 -19.74 -4.20
CA SER A 282 30.73 -19.19 -5.56
C SER A 282 29.34 -18.95 -6.15
N LYS A 283 28.36 -19.82 -5.81
CA LYS A 283 27.00 -19.73 -6.35
C LYS A 283 26.26 -18.56 -5.70
N THR A 284 26.37 -18.39 -4.38
CA THR A 284 25.76 -17.25 -3.69
C THR A 284 26.37 -15.92 -4.15
N LYS A 285 27.69 -15.89 -4.39
CA LYS A 285 28.37 -14.72 -4.95
C LYS A 285 27.87 -14.36 -6.36
N GLU A 286 27.66 -15.34 -7.23
CA GLU A 286 27.08 -15.14 -8.56
C GLU A 286 25.65 -14.60 -8.47
N GLN A 287 24.81 -15.22 -7.64
CA GLN A 287 23.43 -14.76 -7.41
C GLN A 287 23.38 -13.31 -6.92
N LEU A 288 24.25 -12.94 -5.97
CA LEU A 288 24.35 -11.57 -5.47
C LEU A 288 24.69 -10.57 -6.58
N ASN A 289 25.62 -10.91 -7.46
CA ASN A 289 26.02 -10.05 -8.58
C ASN A 289 24.89 -9.90 -9.60
N ASP A 290 24.20 -10.99 -9.95
CA ASP A 290 23.03 -10.96 -10.84
C ASP A 290 21.93 -10.06 -10.27
N TYR A 291 21.67 -10.13 -8.97
CA TYR A 291 20.70 -9.26 -8.30
C TYR A 291 21.12 -7.80 -8.32
N LYS A 292 22.41 -7.49 -8.11
CA LYS A 292 22.92 -6.11 -8.22
C LYS A 292 22.70 -5.57 -9.64
N GLY A 293 22.98 -6.36 -10.67
CA GLY A 293 22.71 -5.99 -12.06
C GLY A 293 21.22 -5.72 -12.31
N GLN A 294 20.35 -6.64 -11.88
CA GLN A 294 18.89 -6.45 -11.99
C GLN A 294 18.42 -5.20 -11.24
N TYR A 295 18.98 -4.91 -10.08
CA TYR A 295 18.65 -3.71 -9.31
C TYR A 295 19.01 -2.42 -10.07
N GLU A 296 20.20 -2.36 -10.66
CA GLU A 296 20.65 -1.20 -11.45
C GLU A 296 19.70 -0.92 -12.63
N GLU A 297 19.21 -1.97 -13.30
CA GLU A 297 18.22 -1.85 -14.37
C GLU A 297 16.91 -1.21 -13.91
N LEU A 298 16.54 -1.41 -12.64
CA LEU A 298 15.25 -0.99 -12.09
C LEU A 298 15.33 0.35 -11.33
N ASN A 299 16.50 0.98 -11.25
CA ASN A 299 16.69 2.25 -10.54
C ASN A 299 15.80 3.37 -11.09
N THR A 300 15.61 3.44 -12.41
CA THR A 300 14.69 4.41 -13.04
C THR A 300 13.26 4.21 -12.56
N THR A 301 12.82 2.95 -12.43
CA THR A 301 11.49 2.58 -11.97
C THR A 301 11.28 2.96 -10.50
N ILE A 302 12.29 2.77 -9.65
CA ILE A 302 12.28 3.19 -8.24
C ILE A 302 12.10 4.71 -8.14
N HIS A 303 12.89 5.49 -8.87
CA HIS A 303 12.77 6.95 -8.87
C HIS A 303 11.39 7.41 -9.33
N GLN A 304 10.78 6.74 -10.32
CA GLN A 304 9.41 7.05 -10.75
C GLN A 304 8.38 6.76 -9.66
N LEU A 305 8.48 5.63 -8.95
CA LEU A 305 7.57 5.31 -7.85
C LEU A 305 7.67 6.33 -6.71
N ASP A 306 8.87 6.76 -6.35
CA ASP A 306 9.06 7.76 -5.30
C ASP A 306 8.56 9.14 -5.73
N THR A 307 8.89 9.58 -6.95
CA THR A 307 8.46 10.88 -7.49
C THR A 307 6.94 10.99 -7.55
N ASN A 308 6.25 9.89 -7.89
CA ASN A 308 4.80 9.86 -8.01
C ASN A 308 4.07 9.35 -6.75
N SER A 309 4.78 9.03 -5.66
CA SER A 309 4.17 8.39 -4.47
C SER A 309 2.97 9.15 -3.90
N MET A 310 3.03 10.48 -3.90
CA MET A 310 1.94 11.33 -3.46
C MET A 310 0.82 11.42 -4.52
N PHE A 311 1.17 11.39 -5.81
CA PHE A 311 0.23 11.41 -6.93
C PHE A 311 -0.49 10.08 -7.16
N PHE A 312 -0.05 8.97 -6.56
CA PHE A 312 -0.90 7.77 -6.53
C PHE A 312 -2.07 7.89 -5.56
N ARG A 313 -2.02 8.89 -4.67
CA ARG A 313 -2.97 9.09 -3.57
C ARG A 313 -3.83 10.34 -3.74
N PHE A 314 -3.26 11.41 -4.29
CA PHE A 314 -3.91 12.71 -4.38
C PHE A 314 -3.73 13.34 -5.77
N PRO A 315 -4.77 14.01 -6.31
CA PRO A 315 -4.71 14.67 -7.62
C PRO A 315 -3.90 15.98 -7.61
N VAL A 316 -3.52 16.48 -6.43
CA VAL A 316 -2.85 17.76 -6.24
C VAL A 316 -1.59 17.62 -5.39
N ASP A 317 -0.63 18.52 -5.60
CA ASP A 317 0.56 18.61 -4.79
C ASP A 317 0.32 19.23 -3.40
N SER A 318 1.38 19.29 -2.58
CA SER A 318 1.35 19.94 -1.26
C SER A 318 0.96 21.43 -1.28
N LYS A 319 0.96 22.08 -2.45
CA LYS A 319 0.56 23.47 -2.68
C LYS A 319 -0.84 23.57 -3.31
N GLY A 320 -1.54 22.45 -3.46
CA GLY A 320 -2.88 22.38 -4.05
C GLY A 320 -2.91 22.51 -5.58
N LYS A 321 -1.78 22.35 -6.26
CA LYS A 321 -1.73 22.40 -7.73
C LYS A 321 -1.94 21.01 -8.32
N ASN A 322 -2.80 20.92 -9.33
CA ASN A 322 -2.96 19.70 -10.11
C ASN A 322 -1.62 19.26 -10.71
N HIS A 323 -1.39 17.96 -10.75
CA HIS A 323 -0.16 17.39 -11.28
C HIS A 323 -0.48 16.17 -12.15
N SER A 324 0.32 15.98 -13.21
CA SER A 324 0.23 14.82 -14.10
C SER A 324 1.17 13.72 -13.63
N ILE A 325 0.72 12.46 -13.63
CA ILE A 325 1.60 11.33 -13.30
C ILE A 325 2.73 11.23 -14.32
N TYR A 326 3.97 11.28 -13.85
CA TYR A 326 5.16 11.16 -14.68
C TYR A 326 5.65 9.72 -14.69
N MET A 327 5.20 8.92 -15.64
CA MET A 327 5.71 7.57 -15.88
C MET A 327 6.26 7.47 -17.29
N LYS A 328 7.56 7.13 -17.44
CA LYS A 328 8.14 6.88 -18.77
C LYS A 328 7.60 5.55 -19.26
N GLY A 329 6.68 5.61 -20.21
CA GLY A 329 6.00 4.43 -20.73
C GLY A 329 4.83 4.03 -19.84
N HIS A 330 3.69 3.76 -20.47
CA HIS A 330 2.44 3.39 -19.82
C HIS A 330 2.45 1.97 -19.23
N ARG A 331 3.62 1.42 -18.92
CA ARG A 331 3.86 -0.02 -18.74
C ARG A 331 3.97 -0.39 -17.26
N LEU A 332 2.83 -0.58 -16.60
CA LEU A 332 2.83 -1.01 -15.20
C LEU A 332 3.53 -2.35 -14.99
N PHE A 333 3.58 -3.21 -16.01
CA PHE A 333 4.27 -4.49 -15.91
C PHE A 333 5.77 -4.32 -15.57
N GLU A 334 6.43 -3.23 -15.95
CA GLU A 334 7.83 -2.98 -15.62
C GLU A 334 8.01 -2.71 -14.11
N ILE A 335 7.05 -2.02 -13.49
CA ILE A 335 6.97 -1.84 -12.03
C ILE A 335 6.66 -3.15 -11.32
N LEU A 336 5.73 -3.95 -11.87
CA LEU A 336 5.42 -5.27 -11.31
C LEU A 336 6.60 -6.23 -11.45
N LYS A 337 7.40 -6.11 -12.52
CA LYS A 337 8.64 -6.87 -12.70
C LYS A 337 9.68 -6.45 -11.65
N LEU A 338 9.84 -5.14 -11.40
CA LEU A 338 10.67 -4.65 -10.28
C LEU A 338 10.24 -5.32 -8.98
N TYR A 339 8.96 -5.23 -8.66
CA TYR A 339 8.41 -5.80 -7.45
C TYR A 339 8.65 -7.32 -7.36
N TYR A 340 8.40 -8.06 -8.43
CA TYR A 340 8.63 -9.50 -8.50
C TYR A 340 10.10 -9.90 -8.31
N LEU A 341 11.05 -9.18 -8.93
CA LEU A 341 12.47 -9.55 -8.91
C LEU A 341 13.18 -9.12 -7.62
N THR A 342 12.83 -7.95 -7.08
CA THR A 342 13.48 -7.42 -5.88
C THR A 342 12.94 -8.01 -4.59
N ASP A 343 11.69 -8.47 -4.60
CA ASP A 343 11.01 -9.02 -3.42
C ASP A 343 11.76 -10.20 -2.78
N PRO A 344 12.12 -11.29 -3.50
CA PRO A 344 12.84 -12.40 -2.90
C PRO A 344 14.20 -11.97 -2.33
N PHE A 345 14.92 -11.13 -3.08
CA PHE A 345 16.23 -10.65 -2.67
C PHE A 345 16.13 -9.87 -1.36
N ILE A 346 15.31 -8.83 -1.30
CA ILE A 346 15.16 -8.02 -0.07
C ILE A 346 14.70 -8.89 1.11
N THR A 347 13.84 -9.88 0.87
CA THR A 347 13.27 -10.70 1.95
C THR A 347 14.29 -11.66 2.56
N PHE A 348 15.02 -12.40 1.72
CA PHE A 348 15.83 -13.54 2.17
C PHE A 348 17.31 -13.21 2.29
N THR A 349 17.75 -12.01 1.90
CA THR A 349 19.18 -11.66 1.92
C THR A 349 19.79 -11.82 3.31
N ASN A 350 19.11 -11.42 4.38
CA ASN A 350 19.67 -11.56 5.73
C ASN A 350 19.87 -13.02 6.11
N ASP A 351 18.89 -13.88 5.81
CA ASP A 351 18.97 -15.32 6.10
C ASP A 351 20.16 -15.95 5.37
N VAL A 352 20.34 -15.63 4.08
CA VAL A 352 21.48 -16.12 3.28
C VAL A 352 22.81 -15.61 3.84
N LEU A 353 22.89 -14.34 4.23
CA LEU A 353 24.13 -13.80 4.82
C LEU A 353 24.45 -14.41 6.20
N ILE A 354 23.45 -14.81 6.98
CA ILE A 354 23.65 -15.56 8.22
C ILE A 354 24.19 -16.96 7.91
N GLU A 355 23.61 -17.66 6.94
CA GLU A 355 24.05 -18.99 6.51
C GLU A 355 25.51 -18.99 6.02
N GLU A 356 25.93 -17.94 5.30
CA GLU A 356 27.31 -17.73 4.84
C GLU A 356 28.25 -17.19 5.94
N GLY A 357 27.77 -17.01 7.18
CA GLY A 357 28.58 -16.54 8.32
C GLY A 357 29.02 -15.08 8.22
N LEU A 358 28.26 -14.25 7.51
CA LEU A 358 28.55 -12.83 7.26
C LEU A 358 27.78 -11.88 8.17
N LEU A 359 26.65 -12.33 8.71
CA LEU A 359 25.87 -11.64 9.73
C LEU A 359 25.80 -12.53 10.97
N THR A 360 26.45 -12.11 12.05
CA THR A 360 26.46 -12.79 13.35
C THR A 360 26.67 -11.74 14.44
N GLU A 361 25.95 -11.85 15.56
CA GLU A 361 26.10 -10.97 16.74
C GLU A 361 27.55 -10.82 17.24
#